data_AF-A0A4R7RUG2-F1
#
_entry.id   AF-A0A4R7RUG2-F1
#
_cell.length_a   1.000
_cell.length_b   1.000
_cell.length_c   1.000
_cell.angle_alpha   90.00
_cell.angle_beta   90.00
_cell.angle_gamma   90.00
#
_symmetry.space_group_name_H-M   'P 1'
#
loop_
_entity.id
_entity.type
_entity.pdbx_description
1 polymer ?
#
loop_
_entity_poly.entity_id
_entity_poly.type
_entity_poly.pdbx_seq_one_letter_code
_entity_poly.pdbx_strand_id
1 'polypeptide(L)'
;MNDSTWHLIKASDKQEYGPINGETLLGWASEAKISPMDKLSNDGRQTWQRAPMIRELQMDWLIQMPDQYLYGPTNVATIQEFLATGQVDGNVVLINCVDATESRLSDQPFFGFSPQHTRSAETTLIGSQWPDLQRGASDPHVQQRIIQLEKNIIEYQHSMDEWEQRYNSLRQQFIEATGREPK
;
A
#
# COMPACT_ATOMS: atom_id res chain seq x y z
N MET A 1 -3.81 8.83 -31.51
CA MET A 1 -3.57 8.60 -30.08
C MET A 1 -4.93 8.70 -29.42
N ASN A 2 -5.44 7.62 -28.82
CA ASN A 2 -6.74 7.65 -28.17
C ASN A 2 -6.61 8.50 -26.90
N ASP A 3 -7.20 9.68 -26.92
CA ASP A 3 -7.24 10.62 -25.80
C ASP A 3 -8.32 10.19 -24.80
N SER A 4 -8.28 8.91 -24.40
CA SER A 4 -9.23 8.35 -23.46
C SER A 4 -9.03 9.01 -22.10
N THR A 5 -10.08 9.68 -21.64
CA THR A 5 -10.11 10.34 -20.33
C THR A 5 -10.46 9.32 -19.26
N TRP A 6 -9.63 9.22 -18.23
CA TRP A 6 -9.77 8.28 -17.13
C TRP A 6 -10.23 8.96 -15.85
N HIS A 7 -11.01 8.22 -15.08
CA HIS A 7 -11.39 8.51 -13.71
C HIS A 7 -10.97 7.33 -12.82
N LEU A 8 -10.49 7.63 -11.61
CA LEU A 8 -9.98 6.65 -10.65
C LEU A 8 -10.70 6.84 -9.31
N ILE A 9 -11.27 5.77 -8.75
CA ILE A 9 -11.76 5.76 -7.36
C ILE A 9 -10.82 4.91 -6.52
N LYS A 10 -10.28 5.52 -5.46
CA LYS A 10 -9.39 4.85 -4.52
C LYS A 10 -10.18 3.91 -3.60
N ALA A 11 -9.67 2.70 -3.41
CA ALA A 11 -10.33 1.73 -2.53
C ALA A 11 -10.30 2.14 -1.05
N SER A 12 -9.25 2.85 -0.62
CA SER A 12 -8.97 3.26 0.76
C SER A 12 -9.98 4.26 1.32
N ASP A 13 -10.29 5.29 0.57
CA ASP A 13 -11.07 6.46 1.02
C ASP A 13 -12.31 6.74 0.15
N LYS A 14 -12.48 5.99 -0.95
CA LYS A 14 -13.55 6.16 -1.95
C LYS A 14 -13.49 7.51 -2.68
N GLN A 15 -12.37 8.22 -2.61
CA GLN A 15 -12.18 9.47 -3.31
C GLN A 15 -12.00 9.22 -4.82
N GLU A 16 -12.65 10.06 -5.63
CA GLU A 16 -12.50 10.07 -7.07
C GLU A 16 -11.42 11.07 -7.50
N TYR A 17 -10.59 10.66 -8.46
CA TYR A 17 -9.56 11.44 -9.11
C TYR A 17 -9.79 11.46 -10.62
N GLY A 18 -9.40 12.56 -11.25
CA GLY A 18 -9.59 12.79 -12.68
C GLY A 18 -10.54 13.95 -12.97
N PRO A 19 -10.78 14.27 -14.25
CA PRO A 19 -10.32 13.55 -15.44
C PRO A 19 -8.80 13.60 -15.64
N ILE A 20 -8.17 12.49 -16.00
CA ILE A 20 -6.75 12.41 -16.41
C ILE A 20 -6.61 11.72 -17.77
N ASN A 21 -5.50 11.95 -18.47
CA ASN A 21 -5.18 11.20 -19.68
C ASN A 21 -4.51 9.85 -19.36
N GLY A 22 -4.42 8.97 -20.37
CA GLY A 22 -3.80 7.65 -20.22
C GLY A 22 -2.32 7.70 -19.80
N GLU A 23 -1.57 8.71 -20.26
CA GLU A 23 -0.16 8.89 -19.88
C GLU A 23 0.00 9.17 -18.38
N THR A 24 -0.81 10.07 -17.82
CA THR A 24 -0.82 10.36 -16.38
C THR A 24 -1.20 9.12 -15.58
N LEU A 25 -2.17 8.35 -16.07
CA LEU A 25 -2.58 7.11 -15.43
C LEU A 25 -1.43 6.09 -15.36
N LEU A 26 -0.71 5.91 -16.47
CA LEU A 26 0.47 5.04 -16.52
C LEU A 26 1.60 5.55 -15.62
N GLY A 27 1.78 6.88 -15.53
CA GLY A 27 2.68 7.50 -14.57
C GLY A 27 2.32 7.16 -13.12
N TRP A 28 1.04 7.21 -12.75
CA TRP A 28 0.60 6.79 -11.42
C TRP A 28 0.80 5.30 -11.16
N ALA A 29 0.62 4.46 -12.19
CA ALA A 29 0.90 3.03 -12.10
C ALA A 29 2.39 2.75 -11.86
N SER A 30 3.28 3.47 -12.55
CA SER A 30 4.74 3.33 -12.41
C SER A 30 5.28 3.94 -11.11
N GLU A 31 4.51 4.81 -10.46
CA GLU A 31 4.79 5.35 -9.13
C GLU A 31 4.16 4.51 -8.00
N ALA A 32 3.63 3.31 -8.31
CA ALA A 32 2.97 2.42 -7.36
C ALA A 32 1.76 3.04 -6.63
N LYS A 33 1.14 4.07 -7.22
CA LYS A 33 0.00 4.80 -6.62
C LYS A 33 -1.34 4.09 -6.85
N ILE A 34 -1.43 3.22 -7.85
CA ILE A 34 -2.66 2.48 -8.17
C ILE A 34 -2.66 1.15 -7.42
N SER A 35 -3.66 0.95 -6.57
CA SER A 35 -3.92 -0.30 -5.86
C SER A 35 -4.69 -1.27 -6.76
N PRO A 36 -4.48 -2.59 -6.64
CA PRO A 36 -5.32 -3.61 -7.28
C PRO A 36 -6.81 -3.46 -6.96
N MET A 37 -7.12 -2.86 -5.81
CA MET A 37 -8.48 -2.62 -5.35
C MET A 37 -9.06 -1.29 -5.85
N ASP A 38 -8.29 -0.43 -6.50
CA ASP A 38 -8.85 0.78 -7.07
C ASP A 38 -9.78 0.46 -8.25
N LYS A 39 -10.68 1.40 -8.56
CA LYS A 39 -11.59 1.29 -9.69
C LYS A 39 -11.32 2.36 -10.72
N LEU A 40 -11.36 2.02 -12.00
CA LEU A 40 -11.13 2.92 -13.10
C LEU A 40 -12.32 2.94 -14.07
N SER A 41 -12.52 4.09 -14.70
CA SER A 41 -13.50 4.30 -15.77
C SER A 41 -12.88 5.13 -16.88
N ASN A 42 -13.09 4.75 -18.15
CA ASN A 42 -12.71 5.51 -19.33
C ASN A 42 -13.89 5.85 -20.26
N ASP A 43 -15.11 5.62 -19.79
CA ASP A 43 -16.35 5.76 -20.55
C ASP A 43 -17.25 6.86 -19.96
N GLY A 44 -16.64 7.86 -19.32
CA GLY A 44 -17.36 8.96 -18.69
C GLY A 44 -18.12 8.54 -17.43
N ARG A 45 -17.53 7.65 -16.60
CA ARG A 45 -18.07 7.15 -15.32
C ARG A 45 -19.28 6.22 -15.47
N GLN A 46 -19.49 5.62 -16.64
CA GLN A 46 -20.62 4.70 -16.84
C GLN A 46 -20.31 3.31 -16.30
N THR A 47 -19.09 2.81 -16.53
CA THR A 47 -18.62 1.53 -15.99
C THR A 47 -17.35 1.71 -15.18
N TRP A 48 -17.24 0.92 -14.11
CA TRP A 48 -16.10 0.93 -13.19
C TRP A 48 -15.49 -0.46 -13.11
N GLN A 49 -14.24 -0.57 -13.51
CA GLN A 49 -13.50 -1.83 -13.53
C GLN A 49 -12.38 -1.79 -12.48
N ARG A 50 -12.02 -2.92 -11.89
CA ARG A 50 -10.87 -2.96 -10.97
C ARG A 50 -9.58 -2.74 -11.75
N ALA A 51 -8.56 -2.19 -11.10
CA ALA A 51 -7.27 -1.92 -11.73
C ALA A 51 -6.67 -3.11 -12.50
N PRO A 52 -6.70 -4.36 -12.00
CA PRO A 52 -6.19 -5.52 -12.74
C PRO A 52 -6.93 -5.85 -14.03
N MET A 53 -8.14 -5.33 -14.24
CA MET A 53 -8.88 -5.52 -15.49
C MET A 53 -8.40 -4.59 -16.61
N ILE A 54 -7.64 -3.54 -16.27
CA ILE A 54 -7.08 -2.58 -17.21
C ILE A 54 -5.72 -3.10 -17.66
N ARG A 55 -5.65 -3.65 -18.88
CA ARG A 55 -4.43 -4.32 -19.39
C ARG A 55 -3.22 -3.39 -19.43
N GLU A 56 -3.44 -2.10 -19.66
CA GLU A 56 -2.41 -1.08 -19.74
C GLU A 56 -1.63 -0.94 -18.41
N LEU A 57 -2.23 -1.33 -17.28
CA LEU A 57 -1.59 -1.25 -15.96
C LEU A 57 -0.65 -2.42 -15.65
N GLN A 58 -0.64 -3.48 -16.48
CA GLN A 58 0.26 -4.64 -16.37
C GLN A 58 0.30 -5.24 -14.96
N MET A 59 -0.88 -5.39 -14.35
CA MET A 59 -1.05 -5.92 -13.00
C MET A 59 -1.10 -7.45 -13.02
N ASP A 60 0.01 -8.06 -13.39
CA ASP A 60 0.09 -9.50 -13.69
C ASP A 60 0.68 -10.32 -12.54
N TRP A 61 1.04 -9.71 -11.40
CA TRP A 61 1.80 -10.39 -10.34
C TRP A 61 1.05 -10.45 -9.02
N LEU A 62 1.04 -11.61 -8.37
CA LEU A 62 0.73 -11.75 -6.95
C LEU A 62 2.03 -11.87 -6.16
N ILE A 63 2.04 -11.29 -4.97
CA ILE A 63 3.13 -11.41 -4.00
C ILE A 63 2.61 -12.23 -2.82
N GLN A 64 3.32 -13.30 -2.48
CA GLN A 64 3.09 -14.00 -1.22
C GLN A 64 3.83 -13.27 -0.11
N MET A 65 3.06 -12.57 0.73
CA MET A 65 3.59 -11.78 1.84
C MET A 65 4.12 -12.71 2.96
N PRO A 66 5.02 -12.22 3.83
CA PRO A 66 5.59 -13.03 4.93
C PRO A 66 4.55 -13.59 5.91
N ASP A 67 3.40 -12.92 6.04
CA ASP A 67 2.25 -13.33 6.86
C ASP A 67 1.32 -14.33 6.14
N GLN A 68 1.75 -14.84 4.98
CA GLN A 68 1.06 -15.79 4.11
C GLN A 68 -0.22 -15.26 3.43
N TYR A 69 -0.47 -13.95 3.45
CA TYR A 69 -1.50 -13.35 2.61
C TYR A 69 -0.97 -13.08 1.19
N LEU A 70 -1.87 -13.16 0.20
CA LEU A 70 -1.56 -12.80 -1.17
C LEU A 70 -1.91 -11.33 -1.41
N TYR A 71 -0.94 -10.55 -1.86
CA TYR A 71 -1.13 -9.19 -2.32
C TYR A 71 -1.13 -9.12 -3.85
N GLY A 72 -2.08 -8.41 -4.45
CA GLY A 72 -2.17 -8.21 -5.90
C GLY A 72 -3.54 -8.61 -6.47
N PRO A 73 -3.67 -8.82 -7.80
CA PRO A 73 -2.62 -8.71 -8.83
C PRO A 73 -2.09 -7.28 -8.96
N THR A 74 -0.77 -7.11 -9.04
CA THR A 74 -0.07 -5.82 -9.07
C THR A 74 1.01 -5.80 -10.16
N ASN A 75 1.59 -4.63 -10.40
CA ASN A 75 2.62 -4.43 -11.42
C ASN A 75 4.04 -4.47 -10.81
N VAL A 76 5.04 -4.50 -11.70
CA VAL A 76 6.46 -4.52 -11.33
C VAL A 76 6.87 -3.30 -10.51
N ALA A 77 6.32 -2.12 -10.81
CA ALA A 77 6.64 -0.89 -10.10
C ALA A 77 6.23 -0.94 -8.62
N THR A 78 5.06 -1.49 -8.31
CA THR A 78 4.63 -1.72 -6.93
C THR A 78 5.53 -2.71 -6.19
N ILE A 79 5.96 -3.78 -6.86
CA ILE A 79 6.91 -4.75 -6.27
C ILE A 79 8.24 -4.05 -5.93
N GLN A 80 8.74 -3.21 -6.82
CA GLN A 80 9.96 -2.44 -6.59
C GLN A 80 9.82 -1.45 -5.43
N GLU A 81 8.65 -0.84 -5.26
CA GLU A 81 8.36 0.04 -4.11
C GLU A 81 8.32 -0.75 -2.80
N PHE A 82 7.76 -1.96 -2.79
CA PHE A 82 7.77 -2.81 -1.61
C PHE A 82 9.18 -3.27 -1.23
N LEU A 83 10.03 -3.57 -2.21
CA LEU A 83 11.46 -3.84 -1.98
C LEU A 83 12.17 -2.60 -1.42
N ALA A 84 11.90 -1.43 -2.01
CA ALA A 84 12.53 -0.17 -1.60
C ALA A 84 12.17 0.24 -0.17
N THR A 85 10.93 -0.02 0.25
CA THR A 85 10.44 0.28 1.60
C THR A 85 10.71 -0.83 2.62
N GLY A 86 11.28 -1.97 2.19
CA GLY A 86 11.56 -3.12 3.05
C GLY A 86 10.31 -3.90 3.49
N GLN A 87 9.17 -3.69 2.83
CA GLN A 87 7.94 -4.46 3.08
C GLN A 87 8.06 -5.91 2.59
N VAL A 88 8.90 -6.14 1.58
CA VAL A 88 9.25 -7.47 1.06
C VAL A 88 10.76 -7.55 0.82
N ASP A 89 11.30 -8.76 0.81
CA ASP A 89 12.70 -9.03 0.48
C ASP A 89 12.79 -9.89 -0.80
N GLY A 90 14.01 -10.21 -1.25
CA GLY A 90 14.20 -11.05 -2.44
C GLY A 90 13.71 -12.51 -2.29
N ASN A 91 13.38 -12.96 -1.07
CA ASN A 91 12.96 -14.34 -0.83
C ASN A 91 11.46 -14.56 -1.00
N VAL A 92 10.65 -13.49 -1.10
CA VAL A 92 9.20 -13.64 -1.29
C VAL A 92 8.89 -14.34 -2.61
N VAL A 93 7.82 -15.13 -2.60
CA VAL A 93 7.32 -15.81 -3.80
C VAL A 93 6.44 -14.85 -4.59
N LEU A 94 6.72 -14.77 -5.88
CA LEU A 94 5.87 -14.12 -6.87
C LEU A 94 5.15 -15.17 -7.69
N ILE A 95 3.86 -14.93 -7.93
CA ILE A 95 3.02 -15.77 -8.79
C ILE A 95 2.60 -14.91 -9.97
N ASN A 96 2.93 -15.35 -11.18
CA ASN A 96 2.47 -14.70 -12.40
C ASN A 96 1.03 -15.13 -12.71
N CYS A 97 0.10 -14.19 -12.75
CA CYS A 97 -1.32 -14.45 -13.00
C CYS A 97 -1.63 -14.90 -14.44
N VAL A 98 -0.70 -14.70 -15.39
CA VAL A 98 -0.91 -15.03 -16.81
C VAL A 98 -0.67 -16.51 -17.06
N ASP A 99 0.39 -17.08 -16.49
CA ASP A 99 0.81 -18.48 -16.73
C ASP A 99 0.83 -19.33 -15.45
N ALA A 100 0.44 -18.75 -14.31
CA ALA A 100 0.45 -19.38 -12.97
C ALA A 100 1.82 -19.88 -12.52
N THR A 101 2.92 -19.35 -13.08
CA THR A 101 4.27 -19.70 -12.65
C THR A 101 4.64 -19.02 -11.35
N GLU A 102 5.33 -19.77 -10.50
CA GLU A 102 5.86 -19.28 -9.24
C GLU A 102 7.38 -19.13 -9.33
N SER A 103 7.89 -18.06 -8.73
CA SER A 103 9.32 -17.76 -8.72
C SER A 103 9.67 -16.90 -7.53
N ARG A 104 10.94 -16.87 -7.13
CA ARG A 104 11.37 -15.91 -6.11
C ARG A 104 11.54 -14.54 -6.73
N LEU A 105 11.27 -13.51 -5.95
CA LEU A 105 11.55 -12.14 -6.35
C LEU A 105 13.02 -11.95 -6.75
N SER A 106 13.97 -12.58 -6.05
CA SER A 106 15.41 -12.54 -6.40
C SER A 106 15.74 -13.07 -7.79
N ASP A 107 14.92 -13.97 -8.32
CA ASP A 107 15.16 -14.63 -9.60
C ASP A 107 14.59 -13.83 -10.79
N GLN A 108 13.81 -12.79 -10.49
CA GLN A 108 13.18 -11.97 -11.51
C GLN A 108 14.18 -11.03 -12.19
N PRO A 109 14.09 -10.85 -13.52
CA PRO A 109 14.96 -9.91 -14.24
C PRO A 109 14.89 -8.51 -13.63
N PHE A 110 13.70 -8.05 -13.24
CA PHE A 110 13.47 -6.70 -12.68
C PHE A 110 13.96 -6.52 -11.23
N PHE A 111 14.43 -7.58 -10.55
CA PHE A 111 14.90 -7.52 -9.17
C PHE A 111 16.10 -6.57 -8.99
N GLY A 112 17.05 -6.63 -9.92
CA GLY A 112 18.24 -5.77 -9.90
C GLY A 112 17.99 -4.34 -10.38
N PHE A 113 16.81 -4.07 -10.95
CA PHE A 113 16.44 -2.76 -11.47
C PHE A 113 15.75 -1.96 -10.38
N SER A 114 16.47 -1.49 -9.36
CA SER A 114 15.90 -0.53 -8.41
C SER A 114 15.64 0.81 -9.11
N PRO A 115 14.41 1.35 -9.11
CA PRO A 115 14.12 2.73 -9.53
C PRO A 115 14.83 3.79 -8.66
N GLN A 116 15.45 3.35 -7.56
CA GLN A 116 16.27 4.19 -6.68
C GLN A 116 17.48 4.80 -7.38
N HIS A 117 17.94 4.29 -8.53
CA HIS A 117 18.98 4.97 -9.30
C HIS A 117 18.50 6.27 -9.98
N THR A 118 17.18 6.51 -10.06
CA THR A 118 16.60 7.70 -10.70
C THR A 118 15.80 8.60 -9.75
N ARG A 119 15.59 8.20 -8.49
CA ARG A 119 14.96 9.05 -7.47
C ARG A 119 16.04 9.64 -6.56
N SER A 120 16.18 10.97 -6.57
CA SER A 120 16.94 11.70 -5.56
C SER A 120 16.50 11.29 -4.16
N ALA A 121 17.42 11.26 -3.19
CA ALA A 121 17.17 10.86 -1.80
C ALA A 121 15.97 11.58 -1.13
N GLU A 122 15.59 12.75 -1.66
CA GLU A 122 14.41 13.53 -1.25
C GLU A 122 13.08 12.79 -1.47
N THR A 123 12.92 11.99 -2.52
CA THR A 123 11.68 11.24 -2.81
C THR A 123 11.53 9.96 -1.98
N THR A 124 12.63 9.43 -1.40
CA THR A 124 12.58 8.22 -0.57
C THR A 124 12.08 8.53 0.85
N LEU A 125 12.34 9.74 1.35
CA LEU A 125 11.86 10.23 2.65
C LEU A 125 10.43 10.78 2.60
N ILE A 126 9.99 11.24 1.43
CA ILE A 126 8.62 11.70 1.16
C ILE A 126 7.89 10.55 0.46
N GLY A 127 7.51 9.50 1.20
CA GLY A 127 6.83 8.34 0.62
C GLY A 127 5.70 8.76 -0.32
N SER A 128 5.64 8.15 -1.51
CA SER A 128 4.64 8.25 -2.58
C SER A 128 3.49 9.26 -2.36
N GLN A 129 3.81 10.55 -2.20
CA GLN A 129 2.79 11.59 -2.18
C GLN A 129 2.20 11.64 -3.59
N TRP A 130 0.89 11.43 -3.69
CA TRP A 130 0.14 11.71 -4.92
C TRP A 130 0.56 13.07 -5.45
N PRO A 131 0.74 13.25 -6.77
CA PRO A 131 1.00 14.57 -7.30
C PRO A 131 -0.25 15.38 -6.94
N ASP A 132 -0.10 16.24 -5.94
CA ASP A 132 -1.13 17.17 -5.55
C ASP A 132 -1.29 18.09 -6.74
N LEU A 133 -2.22 17.76 -7.65
CA LEU A 133 -2.42 18.52 -8.88
C LEU A 133 -2.81 19.97 -8.56
N GLN A 134 -3.11 20.32 -7.31
CA GLN A 134 -2.82 21.62 -6.73
C GLN A 134 -2.74 21.51 -5.20
N ARG A 135 -1.54 21.51 -4.61
CA ARG A 135 -1.30 22.25 -3.35
C ARG A 135 0.18 22.33 -3.00
N GLY A 136 0.64 23.56 -2.87
CA GLY A 136 1.99 23.87 -2.44
C GLY A 136 2.26 23.36 -1.02
N ALA A 137 3.54 23.14 -0.75
CA ALA A 137 4.12 22.70 0.50
C ALA A 137 3.77 23.62 1.69
N SER A 138 2.56 23.49 2.22
CA SER A 138 2.08 23.98 3.53
C SER A 138 0.55 23.78 3.62
N ASP A 139 0.06 22.54 3.61
CA ASP A 139 -1.36 22.28 3.84
C ASP A 139 -1.63 22.18 5.36
N PRO A 140 -2.28 23.18 5.99
CA PRO A 140 -2.57 23.17 7.42
C PRO A 140 -3.40 21.95 7.85
N HIS A 141 -4.16 21.33 6.93
CA HIS A 141 -4.92 20.12 7.22
C HIS A 141 -4.02 18.88 7.39
N VAL A 142 -2.91 18.79 6.65
CA VAL A 142 -1.94 17.69 6.80
C VAL A 142 -1.20 17.83 8.13
N GLN A 143 -0.79 19.04 8.49
CA GLN A 143 -0.17 19.30 9.80
C GLN A 143 -1.13 19.03 10.96
N GLN A 144 -2.40 19.42 10.84
CA GLN A 144 -3.43 19.08 11.82
C GLN A 144 -3.63 17.57 11.93
N ARG A 145 -3.60 16.84 10.81
CA ARG A 145 -3.74 15.38 10.82
C ARG A 145 -2.56 14.69 11.49
N ILE A 146 -1.33 15.16 11.26
CA ILE A 146 -0.12 14.65 11.93
C ILE A 146 -0.26 14.83 13.45
N ILE A 147 -0.58 16.05 13.91
CA ILE A 147 -0.77 16.34 15.34
C ILE A 147 -1.86 15.46 15.95
N GLN A 148 -2.96 15.22 15.22
CA GLN A 148 -4.04 14.36 15.70
C GLN A 148 -3.60 12.89 15.81
N LEU A 149 -2.86 12.39 14.82
CA LEU A 149 -2.36 11.01 14.84
C LEU A 149 -1.35 10.78 15.96
N GLU A 150 -0.45 11.74 16.19
CA GLU A 150 0.51 11.69 17.30
C GLU A 150 -0.20 11.62 18.67
N LYS A 151 -1.26 12.41 18.86
CA LYS A 151 -2.09 12.34 20.08
C LYS A 151 -2.75 10.98 20.24
N ASN A 152 -3.36 10.46 19.17
CA ASN A 152 -4.01 9.16 19.21
C ASN A 152 -3.00 8.03 19.55
N ILE A 153 -1.77 8.09 19.03
CA ILE A 153 -0.73 7.11 19.33
C ILE A 153 -0.42 7.10 20.83
N ILE A 154 -0.25 8.28 21.45
CA ILE A 154 0.03 8.40 22.89
C ILE A 154 -1.15 7.84 23.71
N GLU A 155 -2.39 8.15 23.32
CA GLU A 155 -3.58 7.62 24.00
C GLU A 155 -3.68 6.10 23.89
N TYR A 156 -3.40 5.53 22.72
CA TYR A 156 -3.41 4.08 22.55
C TYR A 156 -2.29 3.39 23.34
N GLN A 157 -1.09 3.98 23.39
CA GLN A 157 -0.01 3.47 24.23
C GLN A 157 -0.40 3.45 25.71
N HIS A 158 -0.98 4.55 26.20
CA HIS A 158 -1.45 4.62 27.59
C HIS A 158 -2.57 3.60 27.88
N SER A 159 -3.52 3.44 26.97
CA SER A 159 -4.57 2.42 27.12
C SER A 159 -4.00 1.01 27.12
N MET A 160 -3.00 0.73 26.30
CA MET A 160 -2.34 -0.57 26.24
C MET A 160 -1.59 -0.89 27.54
N ASP A 161 -0.87 0.09 28.10
CA ASP A 161 -0.20 -0.03 29.39
C ASP A 161 -1.21 -0.30 30.53
N GLU A 162 -2.34 0.41 30.55
CA GLU A 162 -3.41 0.17 31.52
C GLU A 162 -4.01 -1.24 31.42
N TRP A 163 -4.25 -1.71 30.19
CA TRP A 163 -4.77 -3.05 29.95
C TRP A 163 -3.77 -4.13 30.35
N GLU A 164 -2.47 -3.93 30.08
CA GLU A 164 -1.41 -4.84 30.49
C GLU A 164 -1.32 -4.92 32.02
N GLN A 165 -1.37 -3.78 32.71
CA GLN A 165 -1.40 -3.75 34.17
C GLN A 165 -2.61 -4.48 34.76
N ARG A 166 -3.81 -4.25 34.20
CA ARG A 166 -5.03 -4.94 34.63
C ARG A 166 -4.96 -6.44 34.37
N TYR A 167 -4.45 -6.83 33.20
CA TYR A 167 -4.26 -8.24 32.85
C TYR A 167 -3.29 -8.91 33.82
N ASN A 168 -2.15 -8.28 34.11
CA ASN A 168 -1.16 -8.80 35.06
C ASN A 168 -1.72 -8.89 36.48
N SER A 169 -2.51 -7.90 36.93
CA SER A 169 -3.17 -7.94 38.23
C SER A 169 -4.19 -9.07 38.32
N LEU A 170 -5.03 -9.25 37.28
CA LEU A 170 -6.03 -10.31 37.23
C LEU A 170 -5.38 -11.70 37.14
N ARG A 171 -4.31 -11.83 36.37
CA ARG A 171 -3.49 -13.05 36.28
C ARG A 171 -2.91 -13.40 37.66
N GLN A 172 -2.38 -12.42 38.38
CA GLN A 172 -1.84 -12.63 39.72
C GLN A 172 -2.92 -13.09 40.71
N GLN A 173 -4.09 -12.44 40.72
CA GLN A 173 -5.23 -12.86 41.55
C GLN A 173 -5.69 -14.29 41.22
N PHE A 174 -5.70 -14.65 39.93
CA PHE A 174 -6.05 -16.00 39.51
C PHE A 174 -5.05 -17.04 40.01
N ILE A 175 -3.74 -16.75 39.94
CA ILE A 175 -2.68 -17.60 40.46
C ILE A 175 -2.80 -17.74 41.98
N GLU A 176 -3.05 -16.65 42.70
CA GLU A 176 -3.24 -16.67 44.16
C GLU A 176 -4.46 -17.52 44.57
N ALA A 177 -5.56 -17.43 43.80
CA ALA A 177 -6.78 -18.17 44.10
C ALA A 177 -6.73 -19.66 43.71
N THR A 178 -6.01 -20.02 42.64
CA THR A 178 -6.05 -21.37 42.05
C THR A 178 -4.72 -22.12 42.11
N GLY A 179 -3.62 -21.45 42.43
CA GLY A 179 -2.25 -21.99 42.42
C GLY A 179 -1.73 -22.38 41.04
N ARG A 180 -2.40 -21.95 39.96
CA ARG A 180 -2.11 -22.34 38.58
C ARG A 180 -2.14 -21.13 37.65
N GLU A 181 -1.37 -21.18 36.56
CA GLU A 181 -1.44 -20.15 35.52
C GLU A 181 -2.72 -20.28 34.69
N PRO A 182 -3.36 -19.15 34.30
CA PRO A 182 -4.48 -19.17 33.37
C PRO A 182 -4.00 -19.64 31.99
N LYS A 183 -4.76 -20.53 31.35
CA LYS A 183 -4.51 -21.08 30.01
C LYS A 183 -5.17 -20.23 28.94
#